data_AF-A0AAV2NRQ1-F1
#
_entry.id   AF-A0AAV2NRQ1-F1
#
_cell.length_a   1.000
_cell.length_b   1.000
_cell.length_c   1.000
_cell.angle_alpha   90.00
_cell.angle_beta   90.00
_cell.angle_gamma   90.00
#
_symmetry.space_group_name_H-M   'P 1'
#
loop_
_entity.id
_entity.type
_entity.pdbx_description
1 polymer ?
#
loop_
_entity_poly.entity_id
_entity_poly.type
_entity_poly.pdbx_seq_one_letter_code
_entity_poly.pdbx_strand_id
1 'polypeptide(L)'
;MNKFGISLDKRRDYVTIGRLRLAIESLRNYVRDNALCQDPSTDYVAKERKIRRLAVPEVDTDATNKRYVELALNSVREEEARYRENIENITSRLRKDTDELQKGFFMLYSNIEKADNARDKLLQDLRKTMKELEEKTTTKQLFEKTMSRCDEISTD
;
A
#
# COMPACT_ATOMS: atom_id res chain seq x y z
N MET A 1 49.43 6.48 -41.22
CA MET A 1 49.94 6.93 -39.90
C MET A 1 49.45 5.96 -38.83
N ASN A 2 50.34 5.45 -37.96
CA ASN A 2 49.88 4.70 -36.78
C ASN A 2 49.37 5.69 -35.69
N LYS A 3 48.69 5.19 -34.66
CA LYS A 3 48.21 6.02 -33.52
C LYS A 3 49.31 6.79 -32.77
N PHE A 4 50.58 6.47 -33.05
CA PHE A 4 51.76 7.08 -32.45
C PHE A 4 52.54 7.98 -33.43
N GLY A 5 51.98 8.26 -34.62
CA GLY A 5 52.55 9.20 -35.59
C GLY A 5 53.87 8.78 -36.24
N ILE A 6 54.32 7.52 -36.12
CA ILE A 6 55.65 7.12 -36.60
C ILE A 6 55.55 6.39 -37.94
N SER A 7 56.23 6.93 -38.95
CA SER A 7 56.49 6.25 -40.21
C SER A 7 57.65 5.28 -40.03
N LEU A 8 57.47 4.01 -40.38
CA LEU A 8 58.48 2.94 -40.25
C LEU A 8 59.44 2.87 -41.46
N ASP A 9 59.55 3.94 -42.24
CA ASP A 9 60.44 3.95 -43.40
C ASP A 9 61.92 4.00 -43.00
N LYS A 10 62.66 3.00 -43.50
CA LYS A 10 64.02 2.64 -43.15
C LYS A 10 65.03 3.71 -43.61
N ARG A 11 65.61 4.49 -42.68
CA ARG A 11 67.00 5.01 -42.82
C ARG A 11 67.71 5.07 -41.46
N ARG A 12 68.91 4.50 -41.41
CA ARG A 12 69.85 4.47 -40.29
C ARG A 12 70.40 5.88 -40.08
N ASP A 13 69.93 6.59 -39.05
CA ASP A 13 70.55 7.81 -38.52
C ASP A 13 70.37 7.82 -36.99
N TYR A 14 71.37 8.28 -36.23
CA TYR A 14 71.35 8.29 -34.76
C TYR A 14 70.18 9.12 -34.17
N VAL A 15 69.64 10.07 -34.95
CA VAL A 15 68.40 10.83 -34.62
C VAL A 15 67.17 9.92 -34.59
N THR A 16 67.16 8.85 -35.40
CA THR A 16 66.10 7.84 -35.46
C THR A 16 66.10 6.96 -34.22
N ILE A 17 67.26 6.71 -33.59
CA ILE A 17 67.37 5.92 -32.35
C ILE A 17 66.72 6.64 -31.17
N GLY A 18 66.95 7.95 -31.02
CA GLY A 18 66.35 8.76 -29.95
C GLY A 18 64.82 8.83 -30.07
N ARG A 19 64.30 9.04 -31.28
CA ARG A 19 62.84 9.03 -31.55
C ARG A 19 62.22 7.65 -31.35
N LEU A 20 62.90 6.58 -31.75
CA LEU A 20 62.48 5.20 -31.52
C LEU A 20 62.39 4.91 -30.01
N ARG A 21 63.36 5.38 -29.21
CA ARG A 21 63.35 5.19 -27.75
C ARG A 21 62.15 5.88 -27.10
N LEU A 22 61.85 7.12 -27.49
CA LEU A 22 60.68 7.85 -26.99
C LEU A 22 59.36 7.17 -27.41
N ALA A 23 59.29 6.66 -28.63
CA ALA A 23 58.15 5.91 -29.12
C ALA A 23 57.90 4.60 -28.35
N ILE A 24 58.98 3.85 -28.10
CA ILE A 24 58.94 2.61 -27.33
C ILE A 24 58.50 2.91 -25.90
N GLU A 25 59.01 3.98 -25.28
CA GLU A 25 58.63 4.37 -23.92
C GLU A 25 57.17 4.83 -23.84
N SER A 26 56.72 5.60 -24.84
CA SER A 26 55.32 6.02 -24.96
C SER A 26 54.39 4.81 -25.11
N LEU A 27 54.77 3.82 -25.93
CA LEU A 27 54.01 2.58 -26.08
C LEU A 27 54.00 1.77 -24.77
N ARG A 28 55.13 1.67 -24.07
CA ARG A 28 55.23 0.97 -22.78
C ARG A 28 54.34 1.61 -21.72
N ASN A 29 54.33 2.95 -21.65
CA ASN A 29 53.45 3.67 -20.73
C ASN A 29 51.99 3.47 -21.11
N TYR A 30 51.65 3.58 -22.40
CA TYR A 30 50.30 3.29 -22.87
C TYR A 30 49.84 1.88 -22.50
N VAL A 31 50.68 0.86 -22.70
CA VAL A 31 50.35 -0.52 -22.33
C VAL A 31 50.25 -0.67 -20.81
N ARG A 32 51.19 -0.13 -20.03
CA ARG A 32 51.18 -0.19 -18.55
C ARG A 32 49.92 0.46 -17.97
N ASP A 33 49.49 1.56 -18.56
CA ASP A 33 48.31 2.29 -18.10
C ASP A 33 47.04 1.59 -18.54
N ASN A 34 47.01 0.94 -19.71
CA ASN A 34 45.78 0.42 -20.31
C ASN A 34 45.56 -1.09 -20.23
N ALA A 35 46.61 -1.88 -19.97
CA ALA A 35 46.50 -3.30 -19.78
C ALA A 35 45.96 -3.63 -18.38
N LEU A 36 45.17 -4.70 -18.30
CA LEU A 36 44.91 -5.35 -17.02
C LEU A 36 46.25 -5.84 -16.47
N CYS A 37 46.63 -5.34 -15.31
CA CYS A 37 47.86 -5.76 -14.65
C CYS A 37 47.52 -6.93 -13.74
N GLN A 38 48.35 -7.97 -13.80
CA GLN A 38 48.26 -9.07 -12.87
C GLN A 38 48.86 -8.64 -11.54
N ASP A 39 48.11 -8.85 -10.47
CA ASP A 39 48.56 -8.68 -9.09
C ASP A 39 49.49 -9.84 -8.69
N PRO A 40 50.38 -9.70 -7.68
CA PRO A 40 51.18 -10.82 -7.19
C PRO A 40 50.35 -12.01 -6.71
N SER A 41 49.06 -11.80 -6.40
CA SER A 41 48.08 -12.85 -6.08
C SER A 41 47.56 -13.63 -7.30
N THR A 42 48.04 -13.35 -8.51
CA THR A 42 47.64 -13.90 -9.81
C THR A 42 46.33 -13.35 -10.41
N ASP A 43 45.61 -12.49 -9.71
CA ASP A 43 44.38 -11.85 -10.20
C ASP A 43 44.63 -10.65 -11.11
N TYR A 44 43.68 -10.35 -12.01
CA TYR A 44 43.73 -9.15 -12.84
C TYR A 44 43.05 -7.96 -12.16
N VAL A 45 43.76 -6.84 -12.04
CA VAL A 45 43.25 -5.62 -11.41
C VAL A 45 42.76 -4.63 -12.47
N ALA A 46 41.48 -4.23 -12.36
CA ALA A 46 40.84 -3.30 -13.30
C ALA A 46 41.23 -1.82 -13.08
N LYS A 47 41.89 -1.47 -11.97
CA LYS A 47 42.37 -0.11 -11.64
C LYS A 47 41.28 0.97 -11.85
N GLU A 48 40.13 0.78 -11.22
CA GLU A 48 38.95 1.69 -11.28
C GLU A 48 38.34 1.87 -12.69
N ARG A 49 38.70 1.01 -13.65
CA ARG A 49 38.16 1.07 -15.01
C ARG A 49 36.93 0.20 -15.14
N LYS A 50 36.03 0.64 -16.03
CA LYS A 50 34.86 -0.15 -16.41
C LYS A 50 35.28 -1.34 -17.27
N ILE A 51 34.90 -2.53 -16.84
CA ILE A 51 34.92 -3.73 -17.69
C ILE A 51 33.64 -3.69 -18.54
N ARG A 52 33.80 -3.83 -19.86
CA ARG A 52 32.70 -3.72 -20.82
C ARG A 52 32.49 -5.05 -21.52
N ARG A 53 31.27 -5.26 -22.05
CA ARG A 53 30.88 -6.47 -22.80
C ARG A 53 31.00 -7.76 -21.96
N LEU A 54 30.72 -7.65 -20.66
CA LEU A 54 30.50 -8.84 -19.83
C LEU A 54 29.26 -9.58 -20.32
N ALA A 55 29.34 -10.90 -20.37
CA ALA A 55 28.20 -11.77 -20.64
C ALA A 55 27.17 -11.69 -19.50
N VAL A 56 26.01 -12.29 -19.71
CA VAL A 56 25.02 -12.48 -18.63
C VAL A 56 25.58 -13.53 -17.67
N PRO A 57 25.49 -13.33 -16.34
CA PRO A 57 25.93 -14.34 -15.38
C PRO A 57 25.08 -15.62 -15.50
N GLU A 58 25.74 -16.77 -15.42
CA GLU A 58 25.11 -18.11 -15.45
C GLU A 58 25.20 -18.81 -14.08
N VAL A 59 26.24 -18.51 -13.29
CA VAL A 59 26.45 -19.02 -11.93
C VAL A 59 26.61 -17.90 -10.92
N ASP A 60 26.41 -18.21 -9.63
CA ASP A 60 26.37 -17.22 -8.55
C ASP A 60 27.70 -16.46 -8.34
N THR A 61 28.81 -17.02 -8.81
CA THR A 61 30.15 -16.40 -8.73
C THR A 61 30.48 -15.50 -9.90
N ASP A 62 29.61 -15.44 -10.92
CA ASP A 62 29.87 -14.64 -12.11
C ASP A 62 29.73 -13.14 -11.84
N ALA A 63 30.56 -12.36 -12.51
CA ALA A 63 30.45 -10.91 -12.50
C ALA A 63 29.15 -10.48 -13.20
N THR A 64 28.29 -9.77 -12.47
CA THR A 64 27.04 -9.27 -13.02
C THR A 64 27.28 -8.08 -13.96
N ASN A 65 26.47 -7.99 -15.01
CA ASN A 65 26.46 -6.82 -15.88
C ASN A 65 25.29 -5.89 -15.55
N LYS A 66 25.39 -4.64 -15.99
CA LYS A 66 24.38 -3.61 -15.73
C LYS A 66 22.96 -4.04 -16.16
N ARG A 67 22.84 -4.64 -17.35
CA ARG A 67 21.53 -5.04 -17.90
C ARG A 67 20.86 -6.11 -17.05
N TYR A 68 21.62 -7.07 -16.54
CA TYR A 68 21.10 -8.11 -15.65
C TYR A 68 20.48 -7.50 -14.38
N VAL A 69 21.20 -6.59 -13.72
CA VAL A 69 20.74 -5.91 -12.51
C VAL A 69 19.51 -5.03 -12.78
N GLU A 70 19.50 -4.28 -13.88
CA GLU A 70 18.37 -3.42 -14.23
C GLU A 70 17.09 -4.21 -14.51
N LEU A 71 17.19 -5.37 -15.18
CA LEU A 71 16.04 -6.24 -15.43
C LEU A 71 15.46 -6.78 -14.12
N ALA A 72 16.31 -7.28 -13.22
CA ALA A 72 15.88 -7.75 -11.91
C ALA A 72 15.26 -6.63 -11.07
N LEU A 73 15.81 -5.42 -11.13
CA LEU A 73 15.25 -4.27 -10.42
C LEU A 73 13.89 -3.85 -10.99
N ASN A 74 13.73 -3.88 -12.31
CA ASN A 74 12.47 -3.54 -12.96
C ASN A 74 11.37 -4.56 -12.62
N SER A 75 11.68 -5.86 -12.60
CA SER A 75 10.68 -6.87 -12.22
C SER A 75 10.18 -6.67 -10.78
N VAL A 76 11.10 -6.34 -9.86
CA VAL A 76 10.73 -6.02 -8.46
C VAL A 76 9.86 -4.77 -8.39
N ARG A 77 10.18 -3.72 -9.15
CA ARG A 77 9.39 -2.47 -9.18
C ARG A 77 8.00 -2.68 -9.76
N GLU A 78 7.87 -3.48 -10.81
CA GLU A 78 6.58 -3.84 -11.39
C GLU A 78 5.72 -4.62 -10.40
N GLU A 79 6.32 -5.56 -9.68
CA GLU A 79 5.63 -6.30 -8.63
C GLU A 79 5.19 -5.40 -7.48
N GLU A 80 6.07 -4.50 -7.02
CA GLU A 80 5.75 -3.50 -6.00
C GLU A 80 4.59 -2.59 -6.44
N ALA A 81 4.59 -2.15 -7.70
CA ALA A 81 3.50 -1.33 -8.25
C ALA A 81 2.15 -2.08 -8.22
N ARG A 82 2.14 -3.37 -8.61
CA ARG A 82 0.93 -4.22 -8.53
C ARG A 82 0.43 -4.37 -7.10
N TYR A 83 1.33 -4.58 -6.14
CA TYR A 83 0.92 -4.66 -4.73
C TYR A 83 0.32 -3.36 -4.22
N ARG A 84 0.91 -2.19 -4.57
CA ARG A 84 0.35 -0.89 -4.19
C ARG A 84 -1.06 -0.68 -4.74
N GLU A 85 -1.26 -0.97 -6.03
CA GLU A 85 -2.58 -0.86 -6.67
C GLU A 85 -3.61 -1.77 -6.00
N ASN A 86 -3.23 -3.02 -5.70
CA ASN A 86 -4.11 -3.96 -5.00
C ASN A 86 -4.48 -3.46 -3.59
N ILE A 87 -3.53 -2.89 -2.86
CA ILE A 87 -3.78 -2.31 -1.53
C ILE A 87 -4.75 -1.13 -1.62
N GLU A 88 -4.58 -0.25 -2.60
CA GLU A 88 -5.45 0.90 -2.81
C GLU A 88 -6.88 0.45 -3.18
N ASN A 89 -7.02 -0.55 -4.04
CA ASN A 89 -8.29 -1.15 -4.41
C ASN A 89 -8.99 -1.79 -3.19
N ILE A 90 -8.27 -2.53 -2.35
CA ILE A 90 -8.85 -3.12 -1.13
C ILE A 90 -9.26 -2.01 -0.14
N THR A 91 -8.40 -1.01 0.06
CA THR A 91 -8.64 0.09 0.99
C THR A 91 -9.86 0.91 0.60
N SER A 92 -10.03 1.22 -0.69
CA SER A 92 -11.19 1.96 -1.19
C SER A 92 -12.51 1.19 -1.03
N ARG A 93 -12.49 -0.14 -1.26
CA ARG A 93 -13.65 -1.02 -0.99
C ARG A 93 -14.00 -1.03 0.49
N LEU A 94 -13.04 -1.23 1.38
CA LEU A 94 -13.26 -1.22 2.82
C LEU A 94 -13.83 0.12 3.32
N ARG A 95 -13.33 1.24 2.79
CA ARG A 95 -13.87 2.56 3.12
C ARG A 95 -15.33 2.67 2.72
N LYS A 96 -15.68 2.25 1.50
CA LYS A 96 -17.07 2.28 1.01
C LYS A 96 -17.98 1.42 1.89
N ASP A 97 -17.58 0.19 2.20
CA ASP A 97 -18.37 -0.72 3.03
C ASP A 97 -18.56 -0.15 4.45
N THR A 98 -17.53 0.51 4.99
CA THR A 98 -17.61 1.20 6.29
C THR A 98 -18.60 2.36 6.26
N ASP A 99 -18.57 3.19 5.21
CA ASP A 99 -19.50 4.32 5.05
C ASP A 99 -20.96 3.84 4.90
N GLU A 100 -21.18 2.72 4.19
CA GLU A 100 -22.51 2.11 4.04
C GLU A 100 -23.02 1.55 5.37
N LEU A 101 -22.17 0.84 6.12
CA LEU A 101 -22.50 0.34 7.46
C LEU A 101 -22.82 1.49 8.42
N GLN A 102 -22.04 2.57 8.39
CA GLN A 102 -22.26 3.73 9.24
C GLN A 102 -23.62 4.40 8.93
N LYS A 103 -23.98 4.55 7.65
CA LYS A 103 -25.30 5.06 7.25
C LYS A 103 -26.42 4.14 7.73
N GLY A 104 -26.27 2.83 7.55
CA GLY A 104 -27.24 1.84 8.02
C GLY A 104 -27.45 1.93 9.54
N PHE A 105 -26.37 2.07 10.29
CA PHE A 105 -26.42 2.24 11.75
C PHE A 105 -27.20 3.50 12.16
N PHE A 106 -26.95 4.65 11.52
CA PHE A 106 -27.70 5.87 11.80
C PHE A 106 -29.20 5.75 11.49
N MET A 107 -29.57 5.09 10.38
CA MET A 107 -30.97 4.86 10.06
C MET A 107 -31.65 3.97 11.10
N LEU A 108 -30.99 2.88 11.52
CA LEU A 108 -31.50 1.99 12.56
C LEU A 108 -31.68 2.72 13.88
N TYR A 109 -30.69 3.52 14.29
CA TYR A 109 -30.76 4.32 15.51
C TYR A 109 -31.96 5.26 15.50
N SER A 110 -32.16 5.99 14.39
CA SER A 110 -33.33 6.89 14.24
C SER A 110 -34.66 6.14 14.27
N ASN A 111 -34.72 4.94 13.69
CA ASN A 111 -35.94 4.13 13.71
C ASN A 111 -36.26 3.61 15.12
N ILE A 112 -35.25 3.20 15.88
CA ILE A 112 -35.40 2.77 17.28
C ILE A 112 -35.94 3.93 18.12
N GLU A 113 -35.36 5.13 17.98
CA GLU A 113 -35.82 6.32 18.70
C GLU A 113 -37.28 6.66 18.40
N LYS A 114 -37.70 6.57 17.13
CA LYS A 114 -39.11 6.76 16.74
C LYS A 114 -40.02 5.69 17.35
N ALA A 115 -39.58 4.44 17.36
CA ALA A 115 -40.35 3.33 17.93
C ALA A 115 -40.50 3.46 19.46
N ASP A 116 -39.45 3.86 20.17
CA ASP A 116 -39.50 4.11 21.61
C ASP A 116 -40.45 5.27 21.94
N ASN A 117 -40.37 6.38 21.19
CA ASN A 117 -41.30 7.50 21.35
C ASN A 117 -42.76 7.09 21.10
N ALA A 118 -43.01 6.26 20.08
CA ALA A 118 -44.34 5.74 19.78
C ALA A 118 -44.85 4.80 20.88
N ARG A 119 -43.98 3.94 21.43
CA ARG A 119 -44.29 3.06 22.56
C ARG A 119 -44.67 3.88 23.79
N ASP A 120 -43.91 4.90 24.12
CA ASP A 120 -44.15 5.73 25.30
C ASP A 120 -45.49 6.47 25.19
N LYS A 121 -45.84 6.95 23.99
CA LYS A 121 -47.16 7.53 23.72
C LYS A 121 -48.29 6.51 23.91
N LEU A 122 -48.14 5.30 23.36
CA LEU A 122 -49.13 4.22 23.52
C LEU A 122 -49.33 3.87 25.00
N LEU A 123 -48.24 3.82 25.79
CA LEU A 123 -48.30 3.55 27.23
C LEU A 123 -49.03 4.67 27.99
N GLN A 124 -48.82 5.93 27.60
CA GLN A 124 -49.54 7.06 28.18
C GLN A 124 -51.04 6.99 27.87
N ASP A 125 -51.39 6.72 26.62
CA ASP A 125 -52.78 6.59 26.18
C ASP A 125 -53.47 5.42 26.92
N LEU A 126 -52.82 4.27 27.03
CA LEU A 126 -53.31 3.12 27.80
C LEU A 126 -53.55 3.48 29.27
N ARG A 127 -52.58 4.11 29.94
CA ARG A 127 -52.73 4.55 31.34
C ARG A 127 -53.92 5.47 31.52
N LYS A 128 -54.15 6.39 30.58
CA LYS A 128 -55.29 7.29 30.59
C LYS A 128 -56.60 6.53 30.47
N THR A 129 -56.72 5.63 29.49
CA THR A 129 -57.94 4.83 29.30
C THR A 129 -58.27 3.93 30.49
N MET A 130 -57.25 3.34 31.14
CA MET A 130 -57.45 2.55 32.35
C MET A 130 -58.02 3.39 33.49
N LYS A 131 -57.47 4.59 33.71
CA LYS A 131 -57.97 5.51 34.74
C LYS A 131 -59.43 5.90 34.51
N GLU A 132 -59.79 6.23 33.26
CA GLU A 132 -61.18 6.53 32.89
C GLU A 132 -62.12 5.33 33.12
N LEU A 133 -61.65 4.10 32.88
CA LEU A 133 -62.41 2.89 33.13
C LEU A 133 -62.60 2.61 34.63
N GLU A 134 -61.57 2.81 35.44
CA GLU A 134 -61.62 2.67 36.90
C GLU A 134 -62.64 3.65 37.51
N GLU A 135 -62.63 4.90 37.06
CA GLU A 135 -63.60 5.92 37.50
C GLU A 135 -65.04 5.54 37.12
N LYS A 136 -65.27 5.05 35.89
CA LYS A 136 -66.58 4.56 35.43
C LYS A 136 -67.07 3.33 36.18
N THR A 137 -66.17 2.41 36.51
CA THR A 137 -66.53 1.19 37.25
C THR A 137 -66.93 1.52 38.68
N THR A 138 -66.18 2.42 39.33
CA THR A 138 -66.45 2.88 40.70
C THR A 138 -67.81 3.59 40.79
N THR A 139 -68.11 4.47 39.83
CA THR A 139 -69.41 5.16 39.77
C THR A 139 -70.57 4.21 39.53
N LYS A 140 -70.41 3.21 38.64
CA LYS A 140 -71.43 2.17 38.43
C LYS A 140 -71.70 1.36 39.70
N GLN A 141 -70.65 0.92 40.41
CA GLN A 141 -70.79 0.19 41.68
C GLN A 141 -71.50 1.03 42.75
N LEU A 142 -71.19 2.33 42.83
CA LEU A 142 -71.86 3.27 43.72
C LEU A 142 -73.35 3.39 43.39
N PHE A 143 -73.68 3.51 42.11
CA PHE A 143 -75.08 3.57 41.63
C PHE A 143 -75.86 2.28 41.95
N GLU A 144 -75.30 1.11 41.64
CA GLU A 144 -75.90 -0.19 41.96
C GLU A 144 -76.16 -0.32 43.48
N LYS A 145 -75.20 0.07 44.31
CA LYS A 145 -75.36 0.05 45.78
C LYS A 145 -76.45 1.01 46.29
N THR A 146 -76.60 2.19 45.67
CA THR A 146 -77.68 3.11 46.03
C THR A 146 -79.05 2.59 45.62
N MET A 147 -79.14 1.88 44.50
CA MET A 147 -80.41 1.33 44.01
C MET A 147 -80.92 0.17 44.87
N SER A 148 -80.05 -0.78 45.24
CA SER A 148 -80.42 -1.84 46.19
C SER A 148 -80.90 -1.32 47.55
N ARG A 149 -80.40 -0.15 47.99
CA ARG A 149 -80.82 0.47 49.25
C ARG A 149 -82.17 1.19 49.16
N CYS A 150 -82.63 1.58 47.96
CA CYS A 150 -83.95 2.17 47.76
C CYS A 150 -85.06 1.09 47.71
N ASP A 151 -84.75 -0.10 47.17
CA ASP A 151 -85.69 -1.21 47.12
C ASP A 151 -86.01 -1.79 48.51
N GLU A 152 -85.07 -1.71 49.46
CA GLU A 152 -85.29 -2.11 50.87
C GLU A 152 -86.21 -1.16 51.67
N ILE A 153 -86.45 0.06 51.18
CA ILE A 153 -87.26 1.08 51.90
C ILE A 153 -88.73 1.08 51.42
N SER A 154 -89.06 0.40 50.31
CA SER A 154 -90.40 0.42 49.71
C SER A 154 -91.30 -0.77 50.11
N THR A 155 -90.87 -1.63 51.05
CA THR A 155 -91.60 -2.84 51.50
C THR A 155 -92.19 -2.80 52.90
N ASP A 156 -92.17 -1.65 53.58
CA ASP A 156 -92.92 -1.40 54.83
C ASP A 156 -94.06 -0.40 54.58
#